data_AF-K4RE67-F1
#
_entry.id   AF-K4RE67-F1
#
_cell.length_a   1.000
_cell.length_b   1.000
_cell.length_c   1.000
_cell.angle_alpha   90.00
_cell.angle_beta   90.00
_cell.angle_gamma   90.00
#
_symmetry.space_group_name_H-M   'P 1'
#
loop_
_entity.id
_entity.type
_entity.pdbx_description
1 polymer ?
#
loop_
_entity_poly.entity_id
_entity_poly.type
_entity_poly.pdbx_seq_one_letter_code
_entity_poly.pdbx_strand_id
1 'polypeptide(L)'
;MRALRTTEFISGYLIAWTAFGLLFYGALALTGDLVDRNPAAGKWIGAAAFAPAGLYQLGPLKDICLRRCRSPMAQLVRYASYRPWLRDLRVGLHHGAYCVGCCWALMVLLIPLGVMNIVAMAAVAALIFFEKLWYRGPQLARLAGCAFLVLAVLAPFQDWLLPGLQSPMTPM
;
A
#
# COMPACT_ATOMS: atom_id res chain seq x y z
N MET A 1 -30.88 2.11 12.77
CA MET A 1 -30.17 0.81 12.70
C MET A 1 -29.18 0.70 11.55
N ARG A 2 -29.54 1.02 10.28
CA ARG A 2 -28.58 0.96 9.15
C ARG A 2 -27.34 1.83 9.34
N ALA A 3 -27.53 3.09 9.77
CA ALA A 3 -26.42 4.02 10.02
C ALA A 3 -25.41 3.48 11.05
N LEU A 4 -25.89 2.93 12.18
CA LEU A 4 -25.03 2.37 13.23
C LEU A 4 -24.15 1.21 12.72
N ARG A 5 -24.75 0.31 11.92
CA ARG A 5 -24.04 -0.82 11.31
C ARG A 5 -22.98 -0.36 10.31
N THR A 6 -23.30 0.65 9.50
CA THR A 6 -22.34 1.25 8.56
C THR A 6 -21.21 1.96 9.29
N THR A 7 -21.50 2.70 10.36
CA THR A 7 -20.47 3.37 11.16
C THR A 7 -19.55 2.37 11.85
N GLU A 8 -20.09 1.28 12.41
CA GLU A 8 -19.27 0.20 12.97
C GLU A 8 -18.32 -0.37 11.93
N PHE A 9 -18.83 -0.70 10.73
CA PHE A 9 -18.01 -1.20 9.64
C PHE A 9 -16.89 -0.22 9.24
N ILE A 10 -17.24 1.06 9.02
CA ILE A 10 -16.28 2.09 8.63
C ILE A 10 -15.22 2.26 9.72
N SER A 11 -15.62 2.33 10.99
CA SER A 11 -14.68 2.45 12.11
C SER A 11 -13.67 1.31 12.14
N GLY A 12 -14.12 0.06 11.94
CA GLY A 12 -13.24 -1.10 11.90
C GLY A 12 -12.24 -1.03 10.75
N TYR A 13 -12.71 -0.61 9.57
CA TYR A 13 -11.87 -0.40 8.40
C TYR A 13 -10.81 0.68 8.62
N LEU A 14 -11.21 1.82 9.19
CA LEU A 14 -10.31 2.93 9.47
C LEU A 14 -9.26 2.56 10.54
N ILE A 15 -9.65 1.83 11.58
CA ILE A 15 -8.70 1.34 12.61
C ILE A 15 -7.57 0.53 11.97
N ALA A 16 -7.86 -0.36 11.02
CA ALA A 16 -6.83 -1.15 10.33
C ALA A 16 -5.84 -0.25 9.56
N TRP A 17 -6.35 0.78 8.88
CA TRP A 17 -5.53 1.73 8.13
C TRP A 17 -4.73 2.66 9.05
N THR A 18 -5.33 3.15 10.12
CA THR A 18 -4.64 3.98 11.12
C THR A 18 -3.52 3.18 11.78
N ALA A 19 -3.75 1.92 12.16
CA ALA A 19 -2.72 1.07 12.71
C ALA A 19 -1.56 0.86 11.73
N PHE A 20 -1.86 0.58 10.45
CA PHE A 20 -0.84 0.49 9.40
C PHE A 20 -0.05 1.80 9.25
N GLY A 21 -0.75 2.94 9.16
CA GLY A 21 -0.11 4.25 9.04
C GLY A 21 0.78 4.58 10.21
N LEU A 22 0.36 4.28 11.45
CA LEU A 22 1.16 4.48 12.66
C LEU A 22 2.40 3.59 12.69
N LEU A 23 2.26 2.31 12.31
CA LEU A 23 3.41 1.39 12.22
C LEU A 23 4.43 1.90 11.20
N PHE A 24 3.95 2.34 10.05
CA PHE A 24 4.81 2.82 8.97
C PHE A 24 5.47 4.17 9.30
N TYR A 25 4.70 5.10 9.87
CA TYR A 25 5.22 6.38 10.37
C TYR A 25 6.26 6.16 11.48
N GLY A 26 5.99 5.26 12.43
CA GLY A 26 6.93 4.91 13.48
C GLY A 26 8.23 4.32 12.93
N ALA A 27 8.14 3.43 11.93
CA ALA A 27 9.31 2.89 11.25
C ALA A 27 10.13 4.00 10.57
N LEU A 28 9.48 4.92 9.85
CA LEU A 28 10.14 6.06 9.22
C LEU A 28 10.81 6.97 10.25
N ALA A 29 10.11 7.34 11.33
CA ALA A 29 10.64 8.21 12.38
C ALA A 29 11.90 7.64 13.04
N LEU A 30 11.96 6.32 13.24
CA LEU A 30 13.14 5.64 13.78
C LEU A 30 14.32 5.61 12.80
N THR A 31 14.04 5.60 11.50
CA THR A 31 15.06 5.54 10.44
C THR A 31 15.46 6.91 9.86
N GLY A 32 14.69 7.97 10.14
CA GLY A 32 14.87 9.31 9.54
C GLY A 32 16.26 9.89 9.83
N ASP A 33 16.71 9.82 11.08
CA ASP A 33 18.03 10.32 11.50
C ASP A 33 19.21 9.61 10.81
N LEU A 34 19.01 8.39 10.29
CA LEU A 34 20.01 7.65 9.51
C LEU A 34 20.05 8.12 8.05
N VAL A 35 18.90 8.52 7.51
CA VAL A 35 18.76 8.97 6.12
C VAL A 35 19.32 10.38 5.94
N ASP A 36 19.06 11.28 6.88
CA ASP A 36 19.50 12.69 6.80
C ASP A 36 21.02 12.87 6.81
N ARG A 37 21.77 11.90 7.32
CA ARG A 37 23.24 11.95 7.40
C ARG A 37 23.96 11.59 6.10
N ASN A 38 23.27 11.06 5.09
CA ASN A 38 23.92 10.57 3.87
C ASN A 38 23.16 10.95 2.59
N PRO A 39 23.64 11.92 1.79
CA PRO A 39 22.99 12.31 0.53
C PRO A 39 22.86 11.15 -0.48
N ALA A 40 23.73 10.14 -0.39
CA ALA A 40 23.64 8.95 -1.23
C ALA A 40 22.54 7.97 -0.79
N ALA A 41 21.96 8.15 0.41
CA ALA A 41 20.93 7.27 0.94
C ALA A 41 19.63 7.31 0.13
N GLY A 42 19.29 8.43 -0.51
CA GLY A 42 18.08 8.56 -1.33
C GLY A 42 17.94 7.47 -2.40
N LYS A 43 19.05 7.17 -3.10
CA LYS A 43 19.08 6.14 -4.14
C LYS A 43 18.82 4.74 -3.58
N TRP A 44 19.43 4.46 -2.43
CA TRP A 44 19.26 3.19 -1.73
C TRP A 44 17.87 3.05 -1.10
N ILE A 45 17.26 4.13 -0.63
CA ILE A 45 15.88 4.15 -0.13
C ILE A 45 14.90 3.87 -1.26
N GLY A 46 15.10 4.47 -2.43
CA GLY A 46 14.32 4.18 -3.63
C GLY A 46 14.41 2.71 -4.02
N ALA A 47 15.63 2.17 -4.15
CA ALA A 47 15.84 0.75 -4.44
C ALA A 47 15.23 -0.17 -3.37
N ALA A 48 15.41 0.16 -2.09
CA ALA A 48 14.87 -0.57 -0.95
C ALA A 48 13.35 -0.47 -0.82
N ALA A 49 12.70 0.52 -1.43
CA ALA A 49 11.24 0.60 -1.51
C ALA A 49 10.71 -0.21 -2.71
N PHE A 50 11.33 -0.06 -3.89
CA PHE A 50 10.89 -0.73 -5.11
C PHE A 50 11.12 -2.26 -5.08
N ALA A 51 12.24 -2.73 -4.54
CA ALA A 51 12.57 -4.15 -4.50
C ALA A 51 11.55 -4.99 -3.71
N PRO A 52 11.29 -4.73 -2.40
CA PRO A 52 10.30 -5.49 -1.64
C PRO A 52 8.89 -5.25 -2.16
N ALA A 53 8.56 -4.07 -2.70
CA ALA A 53 7.26 -3.85 -3.32
C ALA A 53 7.06 -4.74 -4.55
N GLY A 54 8.06 -4.84 -5.43
CA GLY A 54 8.04 -5.73 -6.59
C GLY A 54 7.93 -7.20 -6.20
N LEU A 55 8.73 -7.65 -5.22
CA LEU A 55 8.65 -9.02 -4.68
C LEU A 55 7.29 -9.30 -4.05
N TYR A 56 6.75 -8.36 -3.29
CA TYR A 56 5.42 -8.51 -2.69
C TYR A 56 4.34 -8.62 -3.77
N GLN A 57 4.42 -7.82 -4.81
CA GLN A 57 3.45 -7.80 -5.91
C GLN A 57 3.41 -9.12 -6.71
N LEU A 58 4.56 -9.80 -6.81
CA LEU A 58 4.70 -11.13 -7.43
C LEU A 58 4.40 -12.27 -6.46
N GLY A 59 4.34 -11.99 -5.16
CA GLY A 59 4.26 -12.98 -4.11
C GLY A 59 2.87 -13.62 -3.95
N PRO A 60 2.80 -14.86 -3.43
CA PRO A 60 1.53 -15.56 -3.19
C PRO A 60 0.66 -14.87 -2.13
N LEU A 61 1.28 -14.12 -1.20
CA LEU A 61 0.57 -13.36 -0.16
C LEU A 61 -0.34 -12.30 -0.77
N LYS A 62 0.16 -11.52 -1.73
CA LYS A 62 -0.61 -10.51 -2.46
C LYS A 62 -1.81 -11.15 -3.16
N ASP A 63 -1.59 -12.28 -3.82
CA ASP A 63 -2.62 -13.05 -4.51
C ASP A 63 -3.72 -13.56 -3.55
N ILE A 64 -3.35 -14.08 -2.39
CA ILE A 64 -4.29 -14.51 -1.35
C ILE A 64 -5.10 -13.31 -0.83
N CYS A 65 -4.42 -12.20 -0.49
CA CYS A 65 -5.07 -10.99 -0.02
C CYS A 65 -6.02 -10.41 -1.06
N LEU A 66 -5.61 -10.36 -2.33
CA LEU A 66 -6.41 -9.82 -3.42
C LEU A 66 -7.65 -10.68 -3.68
N ARG A 67 -7.53 -12.01 -3.70
CA ARG A 67 -8.68 -12.93 -3.82
C ARG A 67 -9.69 -12.70 -2.69
N ARG A 68 -9.22 -12.55 -1.45
CA ARG A 68 -10.08 -12.32 -0.29
C ARG A 68 -10.74 -10.94 -0.30
N CYS A 69 -9.99 -9.91 -0.73
CA CYS A 69 -10.49 -8.55 -0.86
C CYS A 69 -11.59 -8.43 -1.94
N ARG A 70 -11.59 -9.36 -2.91
CA ARG A 70 -12.52 -9.39 -4.05
C ARG A 70 -13.69 -10.37 -3.90
N SER A 71 -13.77 -11.15 -2.82
CA SER A 71 -14.78 -12.20 -2.68
C SER A 71 -15.95 -11.77 -1.78
N PRO A 72 -17.02 -11.15 -2.32
CA PRO A 72 -18.16 -10.68 -1.52
C PRO A 72 -18.91 -11.83 -0.82
N MET A 73 -18.97 -13.02 -1.45
CA MET A 73 -19.66 -14.18 -0.87
C MET A 73 -18.93 -14.79 0.33
N ALA A 74 -17.60 -14.86 0.28
CA ALA A 74 -16.81 -15.38 1.40
C ALA A 74 -16.79 -14.42 2.60
N GLN A 75 -17.08 -13.13 2.33
CA GLN A 75 -17.39 -12.14 3.34
C GLN A 75 -18.76 -12.45 3.96
N LEU A 76 -19.83 -12.54 3.16
CA LEU A 76 -21.19 -12.81 3.64
C LEU A 76 -21.30 -14.06 4.56
N VAL A 77 -20.75 -15.20 4.11
CA VAL A 77 -20.79 -16.46 4.88
C VAL A 77 -20.01 -16.35 6.19
N ARG A 78 -18.85 -15.67 6.17
CA ARG A 78 -18.04 -15.45 7.37
C ARG A 78 -18.69 -14.41 8.30
N TYR A 79 -19.47 -13.49 7.76
CA TYR A 79 -20.18 -12.45 8.50
C TYR A 79 -21.42 -13.00 9.21
N ALA A 80 -22.05 -14.02 8.64
CA ALA A 80 -23.17 -14.72 9.28
C ALA A 80 -22.78 -15.45 10.58
N SER A 81 -21.50 -15.82 10.76
CA SER A 81 -21.05 -16.59 11.94
C SER A 81 -20.56 -15.73 13.13
N TYR A 82 -20.49 -14.40 13.00
CA TYR A 82 -20.05 -13.54 14.09
C TYR A 82 -21.17 -13.34 15.12
N ARG A 83 -20.79 -13.29 16.40
CA ARG A 83 -21.72 -12.94 17.50
C ARG A 83 -22.33 -11.55 17.27
N PRO A 84 -23.54 -11.28 17.78
CA PRO A 84 -24.29 -10.05 17.47
C PRO A 84 -23.56 -8.76 17.85
N TRP A 85 -22.76 -8.81 18.92
CA TRP A 85 -22.07 -7.64 19.46
C TRP A 85 -20.78 -7.32 18.69
N LEU A 86 -20.64 -6.05 18.24
CA LEU A 86 -19.54 -5.54 17.41
C LEU A 86 -19.30 -6.35 16.13
N ARG A 87 -20.35 -7.00 15.60
CA ARG A 87 -20.23 -7.78 14.37
C ARG A 87 -19.68 -6.91 13.25
N ASP A 88 -20.34 -5.82 12.93
CA ASP A 88 -20.01 -5.02 11.75
C ASP A 88 -18.64 -4.31 11.92
N LEU A 89 -18.22 -4.02 13.16
CA LEU A 89 -16.86 -3.55 13.47
C LEU A 89 -15.78 -4.60 13.15
N ARG A 90 -15.95 -5.85 13.61
CA ARG A 90 -14.99 -6.95 13.34
C ARG A 90 -14.92 -7.27 11.85
N VAL A 91 -16.07 -7.22 11.19
CA VAL A 91 -16.23 -7.35 9.73
C VAL A 91 -15.40 -6.27 9.02
N GLY A 92 -15.54 -5.01 9.45
CA GLY A 92 -14.77 -3.87 8.96
C GLY A 92 -13.27 -4.03 9.18
N LEU A 93 -12.85 -4.42 10.38
CA LEU A 93 -11.44 -4.64 10.73
C LEU A 93 -10.81 -5.74 9.88
N HIS A 94 -11.48 -6.88 9.73
CA HIS A 94 -11.02 -7.99 8.90
C HIS A 94 -10.92 -7.57 7.43
N HIS A 95 -11.92 -6.86 6.89
CA HIS A 95 -11.86 -6.35 5.52
C HIS A 95 -10.73 -5.31 5.33
N GLY A 96 -10.58 -4.40 6.29
CA GLY A 96 -9.51 -3.42 6.34
C GLY A 96 -8.12 -4.09 6.33
N ALA A 97 -7.92 -5.14 7.11
CA ALA A 97 -6.65 -5.89 7.14
C ALA A 97 -6.29 -6.52 5.79
N TYR A 98 -7.25 -7.12 5.08
CA TYR A 98 -6.99 -7.64 3.72
C TYR A 98 -6.79 -6.52 2.70
N CYS A 99 -7.49 -5.40 2.87
CA CYS A 99 -7.31 -4.21 2.03
C CYS A 99 -5.89 -3.66 2.19
N VAL A 100 -5.44 -3.42 3.43
CA VAL A 100 -4.06 -3.02 3.74
C VAL A 100 -3.08 -4.06 3.18
N GLY A 101 -3.28 -5.35 3.49
CA GLY A 101 -2.42 -6.42 2.99
C GLY A 101 -2.29 -6.43 1.46
N CYS A 102 -3.36 -6.16 0.71
CA CYS A 102 -3.23 -6.17 -0.75
C CYS A 102 -2.57 -4.91 -1.32
N CYS A 103 -2.56 -3.75 -0.67
CA CYS A 103 -2.03 -2.51 -1.27
C CYS A 103 -0.95 -1.77 -0.47
N TRP A 104 -0.55 -2.25 0.70
CA TRP A 104 0.46 -1.58 1.53
C TRP A 104 1.75 -1.31 0.76
N ALA A 105 2.26 -2.30 0.01
CA ALA A 105 3.48 -2.17 -0.78
C ALA A 105 3.41 -1.02 -1.80
N LEU A 106 2.25 -0.84 -2.45
CA LEU A 106 2.02 0.25 -3.40
C LEU A 106 1.95 1.62 -2.70
N MET A 107 1.46 1.68 -1.46
CA MET A 107 1.47 2.91 -0.67
C MET A 107 2.88 3.30 -0.27
N VAL A 108 3.74 2.34 0.05
CA VAL A 108 5.16 2.58 0.37
C VAL A 108 5.90 3.22 -0.82
N LEU A 109 5.54 2.87 -2.06
CA LEU A 109 6.14 3.45 -3.27
C LEU A 109 5.90 4.95 -3.43
N LEU A 110 4.91 5.52 -2.74
CA LEU A 110 4.69 6.97 -2.78
C LEU A 110 5.82 7.76 -2.10
N ILE A 111 6.65 7.14 -1.26
CA ILE A 111 7.82 7.81 -0.68
C ILE A 111 8.84 8.17 -1.76
N PRO A 112 9.44 7.22 -2.51
CA PRO A 112 10.42 7.57 -3.53
C PRO A 112 9.82 8.39 -4.68
N LEU A 113 8.54 8.16 -5.00
CA LEU A 113 7.82 8.89 -6.05
C LEU A 113 7.33 10.28 -5.60
N GLY A 114 7.38 10.57 -4.31
CA GLY A 114 6.91 11.83 -3.72
C GLY A 114 5.46 11.79 -3.28
N VAL A 115 5.24 11.96 -1.98
CA VAL A 115 3.90 11.96 -1.36
C VAL A 115 3.05 13.15 -1.83
N MET A 116 3.69 14.24 -2.27
CA MET A 116 3.04 15.42 -2.83
C MET A 116 2.89 15.39 -4.36
N ASN A 117 3.36 14.32 -5.02
CA ASN A 117 3.23 14.17 -6.46
C ASN A 117 1.85 13.59 -6.80
N ILE A 118 0.92 14.47 -7.18
CA ILE A 118 -0.47 14.10 -7.52
C ILE A 118 -0.52 13.06 -8.64
N VAL A 119 0.39 13.14 -9.62
CA VAL A 119 0.45 12.18 -10.74
C VAL A 119 0.84 10.78 -10.22
N ALA A 120 1.83 10.69 -9.34
CA ALA A 120 2.22 9.42 -8.73
C ALA A 120 1.09 8.84 -7.86
N MET A 121 0.42 9.67 -7.05
CA MET A 121 -0.73 9.26 -6.24
C MET A 121 -1.87 8.73 -7.11
N ALA A 122 -2.20 9.44 -8.20
CA ALA A 122 -3.24 9.03 -9.14
C ALA A 122 -2.89 7.71 -9.85
N ALA A 123 -1.64 7.54 -10.27
CA ALA A 123 -1.16 6.31 -10.90
C ALA A 123 -1.25 5.10 -9.96
N VAL A 124 -0.78 5.25 -8.71
CA VAL A 124 -0.88 4.20 -7.68
C VAL A 124 -2.34 3.88 -7.36
N ALA A 125 -3.20 4.89 -7.22
CA ALA A 125 -4.63 4.69 -6.99
C ALA A 125 -5.31 3.95 -8.15
N ALA A 126 -5.00 4.32 -9.39
CA ALA A 126 -5.51 3.64 -10.59
C ALA A 126 -5.03 2.18 -10.65
N LEU A 127 -3.76 1.91 -10.34
CA LEU A 127 -3.21 0.56 -10.29
C LEU A 127 -3.96 -0.29 -9.25
N ILE A 128 -4.13 0.21 -8.02
CA ILE A 128 -4.88 -0.48 -6.96
C ILE A 128 -6.33 -0.73 -7.38
N PHE A 129 -6.97 0.27 -7.98
CA PHE A 129 -8.34 0.19 -8.46
C PHE A 129 -8.50 -0.94 -9.50
N PHE A 130 -7.65 -0.96 -10.52
CA PHE A 130 -7.71 -1.97 -11.57
C PHE A 130 -7.33 -3.36 -11.04
N GLU A 131 -6.41 -3.48 -10.09
CA GLU A 131 -6.11 -4.77 -9.46
C GLU A 131 -7.30 -5.35 -8.70
N LYS A 132 -8.04 -4.49 -8.00
CA LYS A 132 -9.20 -4.90 -7.19
C LYS A 132 -10.44 -5.17 -8.03
N LEU A 133 -10.67 -4.43 -9.11
CA LEU A 133 -11.94 -4.49 -9.85
C LEU A 133 -11.84 -5.28 -11.16
N TRP A 134 -10.69 -5.29 -11.83
CA TRP A 134 -10.57 -5.95 -13.13
C TRP A 134 -10.46 -7.47 -12.98
N TYR A 135 -11.16 -8.24 -13.82
CA TYR A 135 -10.97 -9.69 -13.98
C TYR A 135 -9.49 -10.13 -14.12
N ARG A 136 -8.65 -9.33 -14.82
CA ARG A 136 -7.22 -9.56 -15.04
C ARG A 136 -6.30 -8.90 -13.99
N GLY A 137 -6.87 -8.43 -12.88
CA GLY A 137 -6.12 -7.78 -11.79
C GLY A 137 -4.85 -8.52 -11.33
N PRO A 138 -4.85 -9.86 -11.18
CA PRO A 138 -3.64 -10.62 -10.82
C PRO A 138 -2.53 -10.59 -11.88
N GLN A 139 -2.89 -10.41 -13.16
CA GLN A 139 -1.91 -10.24 -14.24
C GLN A 139 -1.33 -8.83 -14.22
N LEU A 140 -2.18 -7.82 -13.98
CA LEU A 140 -1.74 -6.43 -13.81
C LEU A 140 -0.79 -6.29 -12.61
N ALA A 141 -1.10 -6.93 -11.48
CA ALA A 141 -0.21 -6.97 -10.32
C ALA A 141 1.15 -7.57 -10.69
N ARG A 142 1.18 -8.69 -11.42
CA ARG A 142 2.45 -9.28 -11.86
C ARG A 142 3.25 -8.38 -12.78
N LEU A 143 2.61 -7.72 -13.75
CA LEU A 143 3.25 -6.76 -14.63
C LEU A 143 3.83 -5.57 -13.85
N ALA A 144 3.06 -5.02 -12.91
CA ALA A 144 3.52 -3.95 -12.03
C ALA A 144 4.68 -4.41 -11.15
N GLY A 145 4.64 -5.64 -10.64
CA GLY A 145 5.73 -6.24 -9.86
C GLY A 145 7.04 -6.33 -10.63
N CYS A 146 6.99 -6.83 -11.88
CA CYS A 146 8.16 -6.83 -12.76
C CYS A 146 8.67 -5.41 -13.04
N ALA A 147 7.77 -4.46 -13.30
CA ALA A 147 8.15 -3.07 -13.51
C ALA A 147 8.84 -2.48 -12.26
N PHE A 148 8.33 -2.72 -11.05
CA PHE A 148 8.97 -2.26 -9.82
C PHE A 148 10.34 -2.89 -9.57
N LEU A 149 10.54 -4.16 -9.91
CA LEU A 149 11.88 -4.78 -9.82
C LEU A 149 12.86 -4.14 -10.81
N VAL A 150 12.42 -3.83 -12.03
CA VAL A 150 13.24 -3.09 -13.01
C VAL A 150 13.57 -1.70 -12.46
N LEU A 151 12.59 -0.97 -11.92
CA LEU A 151 12.81 0.35 -11.30
C LEU A 151 13.75 0.26 -10.09
N ALA A 152 13.70 -0.84 -9.32
CA ALA A 152 14.62 -1.05 -8.20
C ALA A 152 16.08 -1.16 -8.65
N VAL A 153 16.32 -1.85 -9.77
CA VAL A 153 17.67 -1.98 -10.36
C VAL A 153 18.13 -0.68 -11.01
N LEU A 154 17.21 0.10 -11.59
CA LEU A 154 17.53 1.36 -12.25
C LEU A 154 17.70 2.54 -11.28
N ALA A 155 17.02 2.53 -10.13
CA ALA A 155 17.02 3.62 -9.15
C ALA A 155 18.43 4.12 -8.72
N PRO A 156 19.45 3.26 -8.53
CA PRO A 156 20.82 3.71 -8.21
C PRO A 156 21.50 4.51 -9.34
N PHE A 157 21.07 4.31 -10.58
CA PHE A 157 21.69 4.91 -11.77
C PHE A 157 20.94 6.16 -12.26
N GLN A 158 19.69 6.35 -11.83
CA GLN A 158 18.77 7.34 -12.40
C GLN A 158 18.06 8.13 -11.30
N ASP A 159 18.63 9.27 -10.90
CA ASP A 159 18.08 10.10 -9.83
C ASP A 159 16.75 10.79 -10.21
N TRP A 160 16.46 10.91 -11.51
CA TRP A 160 15.20 11.44 -12.04
C TRP A 160 14.00 10.52 -11.76
N LEU A 161 14.22 9.23 -11.48
CA LEU A 161 13.17 8.26 -11.10
C LEU A 161 12.63 8.50 -9.69
N LEU A 162 13.33 9.28 -8.86
CA LEU A 162 13.07 9.44 -7.44
C LEU A 162 12.71 10.92 -7.11
N PRO A 163 11.67 11.50 -7.73
CA PRO A 163 11.35 12.91 -7.55
C PRO A 163 10.99 13.27 -6.10
N GLY A 164 10.53 12.30 -5.29
CA GLY A 164 10.25 12.50 -3.87
C GLY A 164 11.49 12.60 -2.98
N LEU A 165 12.67 12.21 -3.50
CA LEU A 165 13.93 12.17 -2.77
C LEU A 165 14.96 13.16 -3.33
N GLN A 166 14.57 13.97 -4.31
CA GLN A 166 15.39 15.09 -4.78
C GLN A 166 15.34 16.20 -3.73
N SER A 167 16.50 16.69 -3.29
CA SER A 167 16.57 17.87 -2.43
C SER A 167 15.90 19.05 -3.15
N PRO A 168 15.10 19.89 -2.47
CA PRO A 168 14.57 21.09 -3.09
C PRO A 168 15.76 21.91 -3.60
N MET A 169 15.84 22.09 -4.92
CA MET A 169 16.79 23.02 -5.51
C MET A 169 16.54 24.38 -4.86
N THR A 170 17.46 24.82 -4.00
CA THR A 170 17.47 26.19 -3.50
C THR A 170 17.53 27.11 -4.72
N PRO A 171 16.53 27.97 -4.96
CA PRO A 171 16.65 28.98 -5.99
C PRO A 171 17.83 29.90 -5.60
N MET A 172 18.77 30.09 -6.53
CA MET A 172 19.81 31.11 -6.44
C MET A 172 19.19 32.51 -6.49
#